data_AF-A0A939UWM3-F1
#
_entry.id   AF-A0A939UWM3-F1
#
_cell.length_a   1.000
_cell.length_b   1.000
_cell.length_c   1.000
_cell.angle_alpha   90.00
_cell.angle_beta   90.00
_cell.angle_gamma   90.00
#
_symmetry.space_group_name_H-M   'P 1'
#
loop_
_entity.id
_entity.type
_entity.pdbx_description
1 polymer ?
#
loop_
_entity_poly.entity_id
_entity_poly.type
_entity_poly.pdbx_seq_one_letter_code
_entity_poly.pdbx_strand_id
1 'polypeptide(L)'
;MEDINIKNVSDTKEKNSCRYYQNTDCEYFPCHKGADPDFFNCLFCYCPLYALGDKCGGNFRYLESGIKDCSNCLKTHGRGGYDYVIKRFPEIAELAKKKE
;
A
#
# COMPACT_ATOMS: atom_id res chain seq x y z
N MET A 1 -6.95 13.42 9.62
CA MET A 1 -6.07 12.29 9.25
C MET A 1 -4.66 12.83 9.26
N GLU A 2 -3.86 12.46 10.25
CA GLU A 2 -2.43 12.75 10.19
C GLU A 2 -1.82 11.78 9.18
N ASP A 3 -1.38 12.35 8.05
CA ASP A 3 -0.49 11.66 7.12
C ASP A 3 0.67 11.08 7.92
N ILE A 4 1.06 9.84 7.62
CA ILE A 4 2.28 9.26 8.18
C ILE A 4 3.41 10.22 7.80
N ASN A 5 3.94 10.91 8.80
CA ASN A 5 5.07 11.80 8.61
C ASN A 5 6.26 10.94 8.20
N ILE A 6 6.57 10.92 6.90
CA ILE A 6 7.67 10.15 6.33
C ILE A 6 8.99 10.51 7.03
N LYS A 7 9.11 11.71 7.62
CA LYS A 7 10.27 12.13 8.43
C LYS A 7 10.48 11.33 9.72
N ASN A 8 9.47 10.58 10.20
CA ASN A 8 9.55 9.76 11.40
C ASN A 8 9.69 8.26 11.09
N VAL A 9 9.74 7.88 9.80
CA VAL A 9 10.00 6.51 9.37
C VAL A 9 11.51 6.33 9.27
N SER A 10 12.06 5.25 9.82
CA SER A 10 13.52 5.03 9.80
C SER A 10 14.08 5.05 8.38
N ASP A 11 15.19 5.77 8.20
CA ASP A 11 15.89 5.81 6.92
C ASP A 11 16.60 4.49 6.57
N THR A 12 16.74 3.61 7.56
CA THR A 12 17.38 2.30 7.44
C THR A 12 16.35 1.18 7.30
N LYS A 13 16.67 0.21 6.44
CA LYS A 13 15.90 -1.03 6.30
C LYS A 13 16.14 -1.90 7.52
N GLU A 14 15.08 -2.11 8.31
CA GLU A 14 15.10 -3.01 9.46
C GLU A 14 15.38 -4.46 8.97
N LYS A 15 16.37 -5.12 9.58
CA LYS A 15 16.67 -6.54 9.27
C LYS A 15 15.51 -7.42 9.69
N ASN A 16 15.16 -8.40 8.85
CA ASN A 16 14.09 -9.37 9.10
C ASN A 16 12.69 -8.74 9.29
N SER A 17 12.43 -7.59 8.66
CA SER A 17 11.15 -6.87 8.76
C SER A 17 10.22 -7.20 7.60
N CYS A 18 8.93 -7.37 7.89
CA CYS A 18 7.88 -7.49 6.87
C CYS A 18 7.58 -6.16 6.17
N ARG A 19 8.05 -5.02 6.70
CA ARG A 19 7.80 -3.67 6.17
C ARG A 19 8.36 -3.46 4.77
N TYR A 20 9.41 -4.20 4.41
CA TYR A 20 10.15 -4.08 3.15
C TYR A 20 10.40 -5.47 2.53
N TYR A 21 9.46 -6.39 2.69
CA TYR A 21 9.55 -7.74 2.12
C TYR A 21 9.56 -7.66 0.59
N GLN A 22 10.51 -8.35 -0.04
CA GLN A 22 10.75 -8.30 -1.47
C GLN A 22 10.93 -9.70 -2.02
N ASN A 23 10.22 -9.99 -3.11
CA ASN A 23 10.47 -11.14 -3.96
C ASN A 23 11.13 -10.62 -5.25
N THR A 24 12.45 -10.40 -5.21
CA THR A 24 13.21 -9.79 -6.32
C THR A 24 13.25 -10.65 -7.57
N ASP A 25 13.00 -11.95 -7.44
CA ASP A 25 12.97 -12.90 -8.56
C ASP A 25 11.61 -12.91 -9.30
N CYS A 26 10.62 -12.17 -8.79
CA CYS A 26 9.32 -12.02 -9.44
C CYS A 26 9.46 -11.25 -10.76
N GLU A 27 8.85 -11.74 -11.84
CA GLU A 27 8.87 -11.08 -13.16
C GLU A 27 8.27 -9.67 -13.16
N TYR A 28 7.42 -9.37 -12.17
CA TYR A 28 6.79 -8.08 -12.01
C TYR A 28 7.58 -7.13 -11.10
N PHE A 29 8.70 -7.54 -10.48
CA PHE A 29 9.39 -6.69 -9.51
C PHE A 29 10.21 -5.55 -10.18
N PRO A 30 10.10 -4.29 -9.72
CA PRO A 30 9.06 -3.76 -8.82
C PRO A 30 7.72 -3.57 -9.56
N CYS A 31 6.61 -3.97 -8.93
CA CYS A 31 5.30 -4.03 -9.60
C CYS A 31 4.77 -2.66 -10.08
N HIS A 32 5.27 -1.58 -9.49
CA HIS A 32 4.92 -0.21 -9.85
C HIS A 32 6.14 0.56 -10.33
N LYS A 33 5.98 1.27 -11.46
CA LYS A 33 7.03 2.09 -12.03
C LYS A 33 7.43 3.21 -11.05
N GLY A 34 8.74 3.39 -10.87
CA GLY A 34 9.30 4.43 -10.01
C GLY A 34 9.28 4.12 -8.52
N ALA A 35 8.93 2.89 -8.12
CA ALA A 35 9.10 2.46 -6.75
C ALA A 35 10.59 2.34 -6.40
N ASP A 36 10.95 2.73 -5.17
CA ASP A 36 12.30 2.54 -4.61
C ASP A 36 12.50 1.05 -4.27
N PRO A 37 13.39 0.33 -4.98
CA PRO A 37 13.58 -1.10 -4.76
C PRO A 37 14.09 -1.45 -3.37
N ASP A 38 14.69 -0.52 -2.61
CA ASP A 38 15.20 -0.82 -1.27
C ASP A 38 14.09 -0.84 -0.21
N PHE A 39 13.02 -0.09 -0.47
CA PHE A 39 11.87 0.11 0.44
C PHE A 39 10.56 -0.44 -0.14
N PHE A 40 10.63 -1.15 -1.26
CA PHE A 40 9.48 -1.82 -1.84
C PHE A 40 8.93 -2.91 -0.93
N ASN A 41 7.61 -3.08 -0.92
CA ASN A 41 6.92 -4.15 -0.21
C ASN A 41 6.00 -4.94 -1.15
N CYS A 42 6.29 -6.23 -1.31
CA CYS A 42 5.51 -7.16 -2.14
C CYS A 42 4.23 -7.69 -1.46
N LEU A 43 4.06 -7.52 -0.14
CA LEU A 43 2.89 -8.03 0.58
C LEU A 43 1.56 -7.42 0.10
N PHE A 44 1.62 -6.22 -0.49
CA PHE A 44 0.45 -5.46 -0.92
C PHE A 44 0.36 -5.32 -2.44
N CYS A 45 0.88 -6.28 -3.21
CA CYS A 45 0.80 -6.27 -4.68
C CYS A 45 -0.65 -6.14 -5.19
N TYR A 46 -1.63 -6.61 -4.43
CA TYR A 46 -3.00 -6.15 -4.53
C TYR A 46 -3.25 -5.07 -3.47
N CYS A 47 -3.93 -3.98 -3.84
CA CYS A 47 -4.21 -2.92 -2.89
C CYS A 47 -5.17 -3.41 -1.79
N PRO A 48 -4.73 -3.58 -0.52
CA PRO A 48 -5.60 -4.05 0.55
C PRO A 48 -6.69 -3.03 0.91
N LEU A 49 -6.51 -1.77 0.49
CA LEU A 49 -7.42 -0.66 0.74
C LEU A 49 -8.36 -0.39 -0.44
N TYR A 50 -8.40 -1.29 -1.44
CA TYR A 50 -9.21 -1.10 -2.65
C TYR A 50 -10.68 -0.84 -2.34
N ALA A 51 -11.26 -1.65 -1.44
CA ALA A 51 -12.68 -1.61 -1.06
C ALA A 51 -13.11 -0.31 -0.36
N LEU A 52 -12.16 0.49 0.13
CA LEU A 52 -12.45 1.81 0.70
C LEU A 52 -12.76 2.87 -0.37
N GLY A 53 -12.66 2.51 -1.66
CA GLY A 53 -12.96 3.43 -2.76
C GLY A 53 -12.04 4.65 -2.72
N ASP A 54 -12.62 5.83 -2.89
CA ASP A 54 -11.89 7.11 -2.84
C ASP A 54 -11.31 7.45 -1.46
N LYS A 55 -11.83 6.83 -0.40
CA LYS A 55 -11.37 7.03 0.97
C LYS A 55 -10.04 6.33 1.28
N CYS A 56 -9.43 5.62 0.34
CA CYS A 56 -8.20 4.87 0.58
C CYS A 56 -6.94 5.75 0.71
N GLY A 57 -7.01 7.04 0.38
CA GLY A 57 -5.90 8.01 0.48
C GLY A 57 -4.65 7.68 -0.34
N GLY A 58 -4.80 6.85 -1.37
CA GLY A 58 -3.74 6.48 -2.32
C GLY A 58 -3.84 7.28 -3.62
N ASN A 59 -2.79 7.23 -4.44
CA ASN A 59 -2.74 7.87 -5.75
C ASN A 59 -3.32 6.97 -6.84
N PHE A 60 -4.63 6.74 -6.80
CA PHE A 60 -5.37 5.95 -7.78
C PHE A 60 -6.06 6.87 -8.80
N ARG A 61 -6.58 6.29 -9.88
CA ARG A 61 -7.55 6.93 -10.77
C ARG A 61 -8.75 6.01 -11.02
N TYR A 62 -9.86 6.55 -11.49
CA TYR A 62 -10.94 5.73 -12.04
C TYR A 62 -10.82 5.72 -13.58
N LEU A 63 -10.97 4.53 -14.15
CA LEU A 63 -11.11 4.37 -15.60
C LEU A 63 -12.52 4.81 -16.02
N GLU A 64 -12.73 5.03 -17.32
CA GLU A 64 -14.06 5.36 -17.88
C GLU A 64 -15.12 4.29 -17.55
N SER A 65 -14.70 3.04 -17.37
CA SER A 65 -15.54 1.93 -16.93
C SER A 65 -15.99 2.01 -15.46
N GLY A 66 -15.51 2.98 -14.69
CA GLY A 66 -15.75 3.10 -13.25
C GLY A 66 -14.87 2.17 -12.40
N ILE A 67 -13.96 1.39 -13.00
CA ILE A 67 -13.02 0.54 -12.29
C ILE A 67 -11.89 1.41 -11.71
N LYS A 68 -11.53 1.15 -10.46
CA LYS A 68 -10.42 1.82 -9.79
C LYS A 68 -9.10 1.21 -10.26
N ASP A 69 -8.22 2.05 -10.78
CA ASP A 69 -6.88 1.70 -11.26
C ASP A 69 -5.82 2.23 -10.28
N CYS A 70 -5.11 1.29 -9.65
CA CYS A 70 -4.04 1.55 -8.70
C CYS A 70 -2.63 1.38 -9.31
N SER A 71 -2.48 1.14 -10.61
CA SER A 71 -1.18 0.85 -11.25
C SER A 71 -0.14 1.97 -11.11
N ASN A 72 -0.55 3.19 -10.73
CA ASN A 72 0.34 4.32 -10.45
C ASN A 72 0.45 4.68 -8.95
N CYS A 73 -0.07 3.84 -8.06
CA CYS A 73 -0.09 4.10 -6.62
C CYS A 73 1.09 3.43 -5.90
N LEU A 74 1.95 4.23 -5.29
CA LEU A 74 3.07 3.75 -4.46
C LEU A 74 2.78 3.75 -2.96
N LYS A 75 1.57 4.16 -2.54
CA LYS A 75 1.24 4.42 -1.13
C LYS A 75 1.48 3.21 -0.23
N THR A 76 1.18 2.00 -0.71
CA THR A 76 1.37 0.74 0.02
C THR A 76 2.72 0.08 -0.23
N HIS A 77 3.51 0.62 -1.16
CA HIS A 77 4.71 -0.01 -1.71
C HIS A 77 6.00 0.76 -1.43
N GLY A 78 5.95 1.82 -0.63
CA GLY A 78 7.11 2.61 -0.28
C GLY A 78 7.32 2.72 1.23
N ARG A 79 8.23 3.59 1.62
CA ARG A 79 8.51 3.94 3.02
C ARG A 79 7.22 4.28 3.78
N GLY A 80 7.02 3.64 4.94
CA GLY A 80 5.81 3.82 5.76
C GLY A 80 4.54 3.21 5.16
N GLY A 81 4.59 2.57 4.00
CA GLY A 81 3.43 1.98 3.34
C GLY A 81 2.80 0.83 4.12
N TYR A 82 3.64 0.00 4.77
CA TYR A 82 3.14 -1.04 5.68
C TYR A 82 2.35 -0.45 6.85
N ASP A 83 2.93 0.52 7.55
CA ASP A 83 2.27 1.15 8.70
C ASP A 83 0.99 1.90 8.25
N TYR A 84 0.97 2.45 7.03
CA TYR A 84 -0.24 3.03 6.42
C TYR A 84 -1.36 2.00 6.30
N VAL A 85 -1.06 0.83 5.73
CA VAL A 85 -2.05 -0.24 5.59
C VAL A 85 -2.54 -0.72 6.96
N ILE A 86 -1.65 -0.97 7.90
CA ILE A 86 -2.02 -1.47 9.24
C ILE A 86 -2.89 -0.45 9.99
N LYS A 87 -2.55 0.84 9.96
CA LYS A 87 -3.35 1.91 10.59
C LYS A 87 -4.77 2.00 10.01
N ARG A 88 -4.92 1.69 8.71
CA ARG A 88 -6.18 1.74 7.95
C ARG A 88 -7.01 0.46 8.05
N PHE A 89 -6.41 -0.66 8.45
CA PHE A 89 -7.08 -1.97 8.44
C PHE A 89 -8.41 -2.02 9.21
N PRO A 90 -8.58 -1.33 10.37
CA PRO A 90 -9.86 -1.28 11.06
C PRO A 90 -11.02 -0.80 10.16
N GLU A 91 -10.78 0.16 9.27
CA GLU A 91 -11.81 0.66 8.35
C GLU A 91 -12.26 -0.42 7.34
N ILE A 92 -11.35 -1.29 6.91
CA ILE A 92 -11.68 -2.46 6.07
C ILE A 92 -12.44 -3.50 6.88
N ALA A 93 -12.01 -3.77 8.12
CA ALA A 93 -12.66 -4.74 9.00
C ALA A 93 -14.12 -4.36 9.30
N GLU A 94 -14.41 -3.05 9.45
CA GLU A 94 -15.78 -2.55 9.60
C GLU A 94 -16.66 -2.90 8.39
N LEU A 95 -16.15 -2.78 7.16
CA LEU A 95 -16.89 -3.14 5.94
C LEU A 95 -17.24 -4.65 5.88
N ALA A 96 -16.41 -5.48 6.52
CA ALA A 96 -16.56 -6.94 6.52
C ALA A 96 -17.48 -7.46 7.64
N LYS A 97 -17.93 -6.59 8.57
CA LYS A 97 -18.85 -7.01 9.63
C LYS A 97 -20.15 -7.56 9.04
N LYS A 98 -20.67 -8.61 9.67
CA LYS A 98 -22.00 -9.16 9.36
C LYS A 98 -23.03 -8.04 9.54
N LYS A 99 -23.85 -7.80 8.51
CA LYS A 99 -25.02 -6.94 8.62
C LYS A 99 -26.15 -7.73 9.26
N GLU A 100 -26.84 -7.11 10.21
CA GLU A 100 -28.08 -7.63 10.78
C GLU A 100 -29.23 -7.58 9.76
#